data_AF-A0A7M5XBB7-F1
#
_entry.id   AF-A0A7M5XBB7-F1
#
_cell.length_a   1.000
_cell.length_b   1.000
_cell.length_c   1.000
_cell.angle_alpha   90.00
_cell.angle_beta   90.00
_cell.angle_gamma   90.00
#
_symmetry.space_group_name_H-M   'P 1'
#
loop_
_entity.id
_entity.type
_entity.pdbx_description
1 polymer ?
#
loop_
_entity_poly.entity_id
_entity_poly.type
_entity_poly.pdbx_seq_one_letter_code
_entity_poly.pdbx_strand_id
1 'polypeptide(L)'
;MAARASRELNNLFLEAVQNGLKNDDMKKTVDQKNMMKMKHTAPPVNWYKYAGIVGLVGVLMVLQVPKEMKGQYFEYYRAKTEAFFNLESSCLVHGTDLTIEMARPPVDCSVCNGISEVPIAYNMTKEYFIKHHAYSGVPVLIKGGVKHWSALETFDYKYFKQVYDDDALREFDDKPCQFFAYKTNFRTLEDVFSMSKKRAALKKDQWYVGWSNCVDKVQTLLRKHYERPEFLPDDSESSSLDWIFMGGSGTGAMMHIDSVNRPSWQAMIKGKKTWYIEAPPECFNSCPTKRMNATMDQGDILVVDTNKWYHSTFIHPEGGLAITIGSEYD
;
A
#
# COMPACT_ATOMS: atom_id res chain seq x y z
N MET A 1 -4.57 17.62 -32.60
CA MET A 1 -4.81 17.78 -31.14
C MET A 1 -4.20 19.07 -30.58
N ALA A 2 -2.94 19.41 -30.85
CA ALA A 2 -2.30 20.65 -30.35
C ALA A 2 -3.09 21.95 -30.64
N ALA A 3 -3.69 22.07 -31.83
CA ALA A 3 -4.49 23.23 -32.21
C ALA A 3 -5.84 23.35 -31.45
N ARG A 4 -6.33 22.24 -30.86
CA ARG A 4 -7.57 22.21 -30.07
C ARG A 4 -7.29 22.61 -28.62
N ALA A 5 -6.23 22.05 -28.04
CA ALA A 5 -5.73 22.43 -26.70
C ALA A 5 -5.35 23.92 -26.62
N SER A 6 -4.72 24.47 -27.67
CA SER A 6 -4.40 25.90 -27.76
C SER A 6 -5.64 26.80 -27.77
N ARG A 7 -6.80 26.28 -28.23
CA ARG A 7 -8.04 27.06 -28.34
C ARG A 7 -8.80 27.06 -27.01
N GLU A 8 -8.82 25.93 -26.30
CA GLU A 8 -9.38 25.82 -24.95
C GLU A 8 -8.62 26.67 -23.93
N LEU A 9 -7.28 26.65 -23.98
CA LEU A 9 -6.44 27.51 -23.14
C LEU A 9 -6.72 29.00 -23.38
N ASN A 10 -6.98 29.39 -24.63
CA ASN A 10 -7.27 30.77 -24.96
C ASN A 10 -8.68 31.20 -24.49
N ASN A 11 -9.64 30.27 -24.47
CA ASN A 11 -10.98 30.54 -23.94
C ASN A 11 -10.96 30.69 -22.42
N LEU A 12 -10.30 29.77 -21.71
CA LEU A 12 -10.09 29.87 -20.25
C LEU A 12 -9.37 31.17 -19.87
N PHE A 13 -8.42 31.59 -20.70
CA PHE A 13 -7.73 32.86 -20.53
C PHE A 13 -8.67 34.07 -20.61
N LEU A 14 -9.50 34.12 -21.66
CA LEU A 14 -10.46 35.22 -21.85
C LEU A 14 -11.51 35.25 -20.73
N GLU A 15 -11.94 34.08 -20.27
CA GLU A 15 -12.89 33.93 -19.16
C GLU A 15 -12.29 34.41 -17.82
N ALA A 16 -11.01 34.12 -17.57
CA ALA A 16 -10.31 34.63 -16.39
C ALA A 16 -10.19 36.16 -16.39
N VAL A 17 -9.88 36.77 -17.55
CA VAL A 17 -9.82 38.24 -17.69
C VAL A 17 -11.20 38.87 -17.48
N GLN A 18 -12.26 38.27 -18.01
CA GLN A 18 -13.65 38.73 -17.79
C GLN A 18 -14.07 38.64 -16.32
N ASN A 19 -13.56 37.66 -15.58
CA ASN A 19 -13.82 37.47 -14.15
C ASN A 19 -12.88 38.26 -13.22
N GLY A 20 -12.23 39.32 -13.74
CA GLY A 20 -11.55 40.32 -12.91
C GLY A 20 -10.06 40.10 -12.71
N LEU A 21 -9.43 39.18 -13.46
CA LEU A 21 -7.98 39.06 -13.51
C LEU A 21 -7.39 40.35 -14.11
N LYS A 22 -6.71 41.17 -13.29
CA LYS A 22 -6.13 42.44 -13.77
C LYS A 22 -4.91 42.14 -14.64
N ASN A 23 -4.76 42.84 -15.75
CA ASN A 23 -3.59 42.72 -16.64
C ASN A 23 -2.25 42.90 -15.90
N ASP A 24 -2.24 43.68 -14.83
CA ASP A 24 -1.06 43.90 -13.98
C ASP A 24 -0.69 42.69 -13.12
N ASP A 25 -1.65 41.86 -12.70
CA ASP A 25 -1.37 40.63 -11.95
C ASP A 25 -0.67 39.61 -12.85
N MET A 26 -1.06 39.58 -14.12
CA MET A 26 -0.42 38.74 -15.14
C MET A 26 0.99 39.23 -15.48
N LYS A 27 1.18 40.56 -15.54
CA LYS A 27 2.50 41.18 -15.72
C LYS A 27 3.42 40.86 -14.55
N LYS A 28 2.91 40.90 -13.30
CA LYS A 28 3.64 40.44 -12.10
C LYS A 28 4.02 38.96 -12.18
N THR A 29 3.16 38.08 -12.68
CA THR A 29 3.49 36.65 -12.85
C THR A 29 4.53 36.42 -13.95
N VAL A 30 4.45 37.15 -15.07
CA VAL A 30 5.45 37.09 -16.16
C VAL A 30 6.79 37.68 -15.73
N ASP A 31 6.77 38.76 -14.96
CA ASP A 31 7.98 39.40 -14.42
C ASP A 31 8.62 38.51 -13.34
N GLN A 32 7.84 37.85 -12.47
CA GLN A 32 8.35 36.81 -11.57
C GLN A 32 8.90 35.59 -12.33
N LYS A 33 8.27 35.18 -13.44
CA LYS A 33 8.79 34.11 -14.31
C LYS A 33 10.10 34.50 -14.99
N ASN A 34 10.28 35.77 -15.35
CA ASN A 34 11.54 36.29 -15.89
C ASN A 34 12.62 36.45 -14.80
N MET A 35 12.25 36.71 -13.54
CA MET A 35 13.16 36.66 -12.39
C MET A 35 13.56 35.23 -12.00
N MET A 36 12.69 34.25 -12.24
CA MET A 36 12.96 32.81 -12.06
C MET A 36 13.66 32.15 -13.25
N LYS A 37 13.95 32.88 -14.34
CA LYS A 37 14.93 32.39 -15.32
C LYS A 37 16.28 32.40 -14.62
N MET A 38 16.75 31.22 -14.20
CA MET A 38 18.15 31.04 -13.83
C MET A 38 19.00 31.74 -14.89
N LYS A 39 19.83 32.70 -14.48
CA LYS A 39 20.96 33.17 -15.29
C LYS A 39 21.97 32.03 -15.39
N HIS A 40 21.59 30.93 -16.04
CA HIS A 40 22.54 29.99 -16.56
C HIS A 40 23.10 30.60 -17.84
N THR A 41 24.27 31.23 -17.72
CA THR A 41 25.24 31.12 -18.81
C THR A 41 25.60 29.64 -18.91
N ALA A 42 24.82 28.88 -19.68
CA ALA A 42 25.15 27.48 -19.92
C ALA A 42 26.54 27.47 -20.57
N PRO A 43 27.55 26.77 -19.99
CA PRO A 43 28.79 26.52 -20.73
C PRO A 43 28.42 25.79 -22.03
N PRO A 44 29.21 25.93 -23.11
CA PRO A 44 28.90 25.31 -24.40
C PRO A 44 28.56 23.84 -24.19
N VAL A 45 27.34 23.47 -24.60
CA VAL A 45 26.79 22.13 -24.43
C VAL A 45 27.72 21.18 -25.14
N ASN A 46 28.41 20.39 -24.32
CA ASN A 46 29.40 19.46 -24.78
C ASN A 46 28.68 18.23 -25.39
N TRP A 47 28.30 18.33 -26.66
CA TRP A 47 27.41 17.39 -27.35
C TRP A 47 27.89 15.94 -27.30
N TYR A 48 29.20 15.70 -27.22
CA TYR A 48 29.77 14.36 -27.09
C TYR A 48 29.53 13.74 -25.71
N LYS A 49 29.41 14.53 -24.64
CA LYS A 49 28.96 14.02 -23.33
C LYS A 49 27.50 13.60 -23.34
N TYR A 50 26.64 14.36 -24.02
CA TYR A 50 25.22 13.99 -24.17
C TYR A 50 25.05 12.78 -25.08
N ALA A 51 25.79 12.70 -26.18
CA ALA A 51 25.82 11.51 -27.03
C ALA A 51 26.32 10.28 -26.24
N GLY A 52 27.31 10.46 -25.36
CA GLY A 52 27.77 9.43 -24.44
C GLY A 52 26.69 8.97 -23.45
N ILE A 53 25.96 9.91 -22.83
CA ILE A 53 24.86 9.61 -21.90
C ILE A 53 23.72 8.90 -22.64
N VAL A 54 23.30 9.40 -23.81
CA VAL A 54 22.24 8.79 -24.62
C VAL A 54 22.65 7.39 -25.08
N GLY A 55 23.91 7.21 -25.50
CA GLY A 55 24.47 5.91 -25.81
C GLY A 55 24.45 4.96 -24.62
N LEU A 56 24.85 5.43 -23.43
CA LEU A 56 24.84 4.63 -22.20
C LEU A 56 23.42 4.22 -21.80
N VAL A 57 22.47 5.16 -21.85
CA VAL A 57 21.05 4.90 -21.59
C VAL A 57 20.49 3.89 -22.59
N GLY A 58 20.84 4.02 -23.87
CA GLY A 58 20.45 3.05 -24.90
C GLY A 58 21.00 1.64 -24.63
N VAL A 59 22.26 1.53 -24.19
CA VAL A 59 22.86 0.25 -23.80
C VAL A 59 22.18 -0.33 -22.57
N LEU A 60 21.93 0.48 -21.53
CA LEU A 60 21.24 0.05 -20.32
C LEU A 60 19.82 -0.41 -20.60
N MET A 61 19.11 0.26 -21.51
CA MET A 61 17.81 -0.20 -22.01
C MET A 61 17.94 -1.59 -22.63
N VAL A 62 18.81 -1.79 -23.63
CA VAL A 62 18.98 -3.11 -24.26
C VAL A 62 19.32 -4.22 -23.26
N LEU A 63 20.09 -3.92 -22.20
CA LEU A 63 20.44 -4.88 -21.14
C LEU A 63 19.28 -5.24 -20.20
N GLN A 64 18.26 -4.39 -20.07
CA GLN A 64 17.07 -4.65 -19.24
C GLN A 64 16.02 -5.52 -19.94
N VAL A 65 16.19 -5.84 -21.22
CA VAL A 65 15.25 -6.68 -21.95
C VAL A 65 15.49 -8.16 -21.60
N PRO A 66 14.46 -8.91 -21.15
CA PRO A 66 14.58 -10.33 -20.86
C PRO A 66 15.13 -11.11 -22.05
N LYS A 67 15.95 -12.15 -21.79
CA LYS A 67 16.58 -12.96 -22.85
C LYS A 67 15.57 -13.55 -23.83
N GLU A 68 14.37 -13.86 -23.35
CA GLU A 68 13.25 -14.42 -24.11
C GLU A 68 12.65 -13.43 -25.13
N MET A 69 12.87 -12.12 -24.93
CA MET A 69 12.34 -11.02 -25.77
C MET A 69 13.42 -10.37 -26.64
N LYS A 70 14.61 -10.97 -26.75
CA LYS A 70 15.71 -10.45 -27.57
C LYS A 70 15.30 -10.39 -29.05
N GLY A 71 15.36 -9.20 -29.65
CA GLY A 71 14.94 -8.95 -31.03
C GLY A 71 13.57 -8.28 -31.15
N GLN A 72 12.77 -8.27 -30.08
CA GLN A 72 11.48 -7.57 -30.00
C GLN A 72 11.56 -6.33 -29.09
N TYR A 73 12.67 -5.59 -29.19
CA TYR A 73 12.94 -4.43 -28.32
C TYR A 73 11.84 -3.37 -28.42
N PHE A 74 11.36 -3.09 -29.63
CA PHE A 74 10.31 -2.09 -29.84
C PHE A 74 9.00 -2.47 -29.16
N GLU A 75 8.55 -3.73 -29.31
CA GLU A 75 7.32 -4.22 -28.66
C GLU A 75 7.45 -4.26 -27.13
N TYR A 76 8.61 -4.68 -26.61
CA TYR A 76 8.88 -4.67 -25.16
C TYR A 76 8.79 -3.25 -24.57
N TYR A 77 9.43 -2.28 -25.22
CA TYR A 77 9.39 -0.89 -24.77
C TYR A 77 8.04 -0.24 -25.01
N ARG A 78 7.36 -0.55 -26.12
CA ARG A 78 6.01 -0.09 -26.40
C ARG A 78 5.03 -0.56 -25.32
N ALA A 79 5.01 -1.85 -24.99
CA ALA A 79 4.16 -2.40 -23.94
C ALA A 79 4.47 -1.79 -22.56
N LYS A 80 5.76 -1.58 -22.23
CA LYS A 80 6.16 -0.83 -21.03
C LYS A 80 5.63 0.61 -21.06
N THR A 81 5.74 1.29 -22.20
CA THR A 81 5.32 2.70 -22.33
C THR A 81 3.80 2.82 -22.26
N GLU A 82 3.06 1.90 -22.87
CA GLU A 82 1.59 1.81 -22.78
C GLU A 82 1.13 1.44 -21.35
N ALA A 83 1.93 0.68 -20.58
CA ALA A 83 1.67 0.42 -19.17
C ALA A 83 1.85 1.67 -18.27
N PHE A 84 2.68 2.64 -18.69
CA PHE A 84 2.90 3.89 -17.96
C PHE A 84 2.06 5.06 -18.48
N PHE A 85 1.80 5.11 -19.78
CA PHE A 85 1.13 6.21 -20.47
C PHE A 85 -0.06 5.70 -21.27
N ASN A 86 -1.24 6.23 -20.99
CA ASN A 86 -2.45 5.89 -21.72
C ASN A 86 -2.92 7.09 -22.54
N LEU A 87 -2.45 7.14 -23.79
CA LEU A 87 -2.75 8.21 -24.73
C LEU A 87 -4.23 8.23 -25.18
N GLU A 88 -4.98 7.17 -24.89
CA GLU A 88 -6.40 7.04 -25.26
C GLU A 88 -7.35 7.31 -24.08
N SER A 89 -6.85 7.37 -22.84
CA SER A 89 -7.65 7.67 -21.65
C SER A 89 -7.67 9.16 -21.33
N SER A 90 -8.55 9.56 -20.41
CA SER A 90 -8.58 10.94 -19.89
C SER A 90 -7.31 11.31 -19.11
N CYS A 91 -6.51 10.34 -18.67
CA CYS A 91 -5.27 10.54 -17.94
C CYS A 91 -4.05 10.14 -18.80
N LEU A 92 -3.13 11.08 -19.03
CA LEU A 92 -1.91 10.81 -19.81
C LEU A 92 -1.02 9.73 -19.16
N VAL A 93 -1.02 9.64 -17.83
CA VAL A 93 -0.20 8.73 -17.04
C VAL A 93 -1.11 7.78 -16.25
N HIS A 94 -0.83 6.48 -16.29
CA HIS A 94 -1.50 5.52 -15.42
C HIS A 94 -1.04 5.69 -13.97
N GLY A 95 -1.96 5.53 -13.02
CA GLY A 95 -1.65 5.40 -11.59
C GLY A 95 -0.89 4.09 -11.36
N THR A 96 0.42 4.11 -11.58
CA THR A 96 1.36 3.06 -11.20
C THR A 96 1.87 3.30 -9.79
N ASP A 97 2.40 2.27 -9.13
CA ASP A 97 3.03 2.40 -7.80
C ASP A 97 4.02 3.57 -7.76
N LEU A 98 4.86 3.71 -8.78
CA LEU A 98 5.82 4.81 -8.87
C LEU A 98 5.14 6.19 -8.88
N THR A 99 4.05 6.35 -9.64
CA THR A 99 3.35 7.64 -9.71
C THR A 99 2.60 7.95 -8.43
N ILE A 100 2.08 6.93 -7.74
CA ILE A 100 1.44 7.08 -6.43
C ILE A 100 2.49 7.51 -5.41
N GLU A 101 3.64 6.84 -5.37
CA GLU A 101 4.77 7.20 -4.49
C GLU A 101 5.27 8.62 -4.74
N MET A 102 5.43 9.03 -6.01
CA MET A 102 5.90 10.37 -6.38
C MET A 102 4.89 11.48 -6.06
N ALA A 103 3.59 11.16 -6.10
CA ALA A 103 2.51 12.11 -5.81
C ALA A 103 2.06 12.09 -4.34
N ARG A 104 2.60 11.16 -3.53
CA ARG A 104 2.26 11.03 -2.12
C ARG A 104 2.62 12.32 -1.35
N PRO A 105 1.73 12.83 -0.50
CA PRO A 105 2.05 13.96 0.36
C PRO A 105 3.24 13.63 1.28
N PRO A 106 4.17 14.56 1.52
CA PRO A 106 5.24 14.34 2.48
C PRO A 106 4.66 14.12 3.88
N VAL A 107 5.19 13.14 4.60
CA VAL A 107 4.77 12.84 5.97
C VAL A 107 5.33 13.88 6.94
N ASP A 108 4.51 14.31 7.91
CA ASP A 108 5.01 15.05 9.07
C ASP A 108 5.84 14.10 9.95
N CYS A 109 7.15 14.36 10.03
CA CYS A 109 8.09 13.53 10.77
C CYS A 109 7.89 13.56 12.29
N SER A 110 6.93 14.32 12.81
CA SER A 110 6.50 14.23 14.21
C SER A 110 6.04 12.82 14.61
N VAL A 111 5.60 12.00 13.64
CA VAL A 111 5.22 10.58 13.85
C VAL A 111 6.34 9.71 14.42
N CYS A 112 7.61 10.14 14.31
CA CYS A 112 8.76 9.39 14.82
C CYS A 112 9.51 10.13 15.94
N ASN A 113 8.98 11.23 16.46
CA ASN A 113 9.63 11.99 17.51
C ASN A 113 9.73 11.17 18.80
N GLY A 114 10.96 10.94 19.27
CA GLY A 114 11.22 10.29 20.55
C GLY A 114 10.93 8.79 20.60
N ILE A 115 10.66 8.14 19.46
CA ILE A 115 10.49 6.68 19.40
C ILE A 115 11.71 6.02 18.77
N SER A 116 12.27 5.04 19.48
CA SER A 116 13.37 4.21 18.98
C SER A 116 12.94 2.77 18.65
N GLU A 117 11.77 2.38 19.15
CA GLU A 117 11.14 1.08 18.99
C GLU A 117 9.61 1.25 18.97
N VAL A 118 8.88 0.24 18.49
CA VAL A 118 7.40 0.28 18.52
C VAL A 118 6.94 0.16 19.97
N PRO A 119 6.24 1.17 20.52
CA PRO A 119 5.69 1.09 21.87
C PRO A 119 4.80 -0.13 22.06
N ILE A 120 4.97 -0.81 23.19
CA ILE A 120 4.16 -1.97 23.57
C ILE A 120 3.22 -1.54 24.70
N ALA A 121 1.93 -1.73 24.47
CA ALA A 121 0.89 -1.41 25.43
C ALA A 121 0.15 -2.68 25.87
N TYR A 122 -0.30 -2.68 27.11
CA TYR A 122 -1.13 -3.73 27.72
C TYR A 122 -2.41 -3.08 28.24
N ASN A 123 -3.52 -3.82 28.25
CA ASN A 123 -4.80 -3.35 28.81
C ASN A 123 -5.19 -1.96 28.26
N MET A 124 -5.08 -1.77 26.94
CA MET A 124 -5.37 -0.50 26.28
C MET A 124 -6.83 -0.11 26.51
N THR A 125 -7.05 1.07 27.11
CA THR A 125 -8.40 1.65 27.21
C THR A 125 -8.64 2.62 26.07
N LYS A 126 -9.92 2.86 25.78
CA LYS A 126 -10.34 3.82 24.75
C LYS A 126 -9.83 5.23 25.03
N GLU A 127 -9.94 5.70 26.27
CA GLU A 127 -9.52 7.05 26.68
C GLU A 127 -8.00 7.21 26.53
N TYR A 128 -7.23 6.18 26.89
CA TYR A 128 -5.79 6.20 26.73
C TYR A 128 -5.40 6.18 25.25
N PHE A 129 -6.06 5.34 24.45
CA PHE A 129 -5.82 5.24 23.02
C PHE A 129 -6.11 6.56 22.30
N ILE A 130 -7.26 7.18 22.56
CA ILE A 130 -7.63 8.49 21.98
C ILE A 130 -6.59 9.55 22.33
N LYS A 131 -6.18 9.60 23.60
CA LYS A 131 -5.28 10.65 24.09
C LYS A 131 -3.85 10.52 23.58
N HIS A 132 -3.37 9.30 23.31
CA HIS A 132 -1.94 9.06 23.02
C HIS A 132 -1.65 8.42 21.66
N HIS A 133 -2.62 7.79 20.99
CA HIS A 133 -2.38 6.94 19.82
C HIS A 133 -3.27 7.20 18.60
N ALA A 134 -4.59 7.37 18.78
CA ALA A 134 -5.59 7.29 17.68
C ALA A 134 -5.26 8.14 16.44
N TYR A 135 -4.64 9.30 16.62
CA TYR A 135 -4.33 10.23 15.53
C TYR A 135 -2.88 10.75 15.56
N SER A 136 -2.00 10.10 16.32
CA SER A 136 -0.58 10.51 16.38
C SER A 136 0.22 10.01 15.17
N GLY A 137 -0.28 8.99 14.47
CA GLY A 137 0.47 8.29 13.42
C GLY A 137 1.64 7.45 13.96
N VAL A 138 1.85 7.38 15.27
CA VAL A 138 2.87 6.55 15.91
C VAL A 138 2.34 5.11 15.99
N PRO A 139 3.07 4.10 15.48
CA PRO A 139 2.63 2.71 15.58
C PRO A 139 2.59 2.25 17.05
N VAL A 140 1.68 1.32 17.39
CA VAL A 140 1.63 0.74 18.74
C VAL A 140 1.22 -0.73 18.68
N LEU A 141 1.95 -1.58 19.41
CA LEU A 141 1.63 -2.99 19.60
C LEU A 141 0.85 -3.18 20.90
N ILE A 142 -0.40 -3.59 20.78
CA ILE A 142 -1.32 -3.82 21.90
C ILE A 142 -1.38 -5.32 22.18
N LYS A 143 -0.86 -5.72 23.34
CA LYS A 143 -0.78 -7.13 23.72
C LYS A 143 -2.14 -7.65 24.19
N GLY A 144 -2.58 -8.76 23.60
CA GLY A 144 -3.83 -9.43 24.00
C GLY A 144 -5.09 -8.59 23.80
N GLY A 145 -5.15 -7.78 22.73
CA GLY A 145 -6.28 -6.90 22.42
C GLY A 145 -7.55 -7.61 21.92
N VAL A 146 -7.49 -8.90 21.58
CA VAL A 146 -8.65 -9.65 21.01
C VAL A 146 -9.03 -10.92 21.77
N LYS A 147 -8.73 -10.99 23.07
CA LYS A 147 -8.90 -12.23 23.86
C LYS A 147 -10.33 -12.80 23.88
N HIS A 148 -11.35 -11.97 23.65
CA HIS A 148 -12.76 -12.37 23.66
C HIS A 148 -13.27 -12.80 22.26
N TRP A 149 -12.48 -12.67 21.19
CA TRP A 149 -12.90 -13.03 19.84
C TRP A 149 -12.90 -14.55 19.65
N SER A 150 -14.06 -15.12 19.33
CA SER A 150 -14.18 -16.54 19.00
C SER A 150 -13.43 -16.94 17.72
N ALA A 151 -13.01 -15.95 16.92
CA ALA A 151 -12.10 -16.13 15.78
C ALA A 151 -10.81 -16.84 16.16
N LEU A 152 -10.28 -16.63 17.38
CA LEU A 152 -9.04 -17.26 17.86
C LEU A 152 -9.13 -18.80 17.84
N GLU A 153 -10.32 -19.33 18.07
CA GLU A 153 -10.58 -20.78 18.07
C GLU A 153 -11.09 -21.24 16.70
N THR A 154 -12.01 -20.47 16.11
CA THR A 154 -12.79 -20.86 14.93
C THR A 154 -12.01 -20.75 13.63
N PHE A 155 -11.23 -19.69 13.44
CA PHE A 155 -10.67 -19.38 12.12
C PHE A 155 -9.50 -20.30 11.79
N ASP A 156 -9.67 -21.11 10.75
CA ASP A 156 -8.65 -21.93 10.16
C ASP A 156 -8.90 -22.07 8.65
N TYR A 157 -8.00 -22.76 7.95
CA TYR A 157 -8.14 -23.02 6.52
C TYR A 157 -9.48 -23.68 6.16
N LYS A 158 -9.96 -24.63 6.99
CA LYS A 158 -11.18 -25.38 6.70
C LYS A 158 -12.40 -24.48 6.83
N TYR A 159 -12.44 -23.63 7.87
CA TYR A 159 -13.49 -22.65 8.09
C TYR A 159 -13.55 -21.66 6.92
N PHE A 160 -12.42 -21.07 6.52
CA PHE A 160 -12.38 -20.17 5.37
C PHE A 160 -12.83 -20.85 4.07
N LYS A 161 -12.36 -22.07 3.80
CA LYS A 161 -12.81 -22.87 2.66
C LYS A 161 -14.33 -23.15 2.68
N GLN A 162 -14.93 -23.27 3.85
CA GLN A 162 -16.36 -23.51 3.98
C GLN A 162 -17.19 -22.26 3.72
N VAL A 163 -16.75 -21.09 4.19
CA VAL A 163 -17.50 -19.83 4.02
C VAL A 163 -17.34 -19.22 2.63
N TYR A 164 -16.18 -19.40 2.00
CA TYR A 164 -15.95 -19.09 0.59
C TYR A 164 -16.36 -20.30 -0.27
N ASP A 165 -17.66 -20.60 -0.29
CA ASP A 165 -18.24 -21.59 -1.20
C ASP A 165 -18.17 -21.15 -2.67
N ASP A 166 -18.54 -22.03 -3.60
CA ASP A 166 -18.43 -21.79 -5.05
C ASP A 166 -19.17 -20.51 -5.50
N ASP A 167 -20.29 -20.17 -4.85
CA ASP A 167 -21.03 -18.95 -5.14
C ASP A 167 -20.30 -17.71 -4.60
N ALA A 168 -19.76 -17.78 -3.38
CA ALA A 168 -18.98 -16.69 -2.82
C ALA A 168 -17.66 -16.45 -3.59
N LEU A 169 -17.03 -17.49 -4.12
CA LEU A 169 -15.84 -17.36 -4.97
C LEU A 169 -16.17 -16.72 -6.32
N ARG A 170 -17.30 -17.10 -6.94
CA ARG A 170 -17.78 -16.43 -8.15
C ARG A 170 -18.06 -14.95 -7.91
N GLU A 171 -18.75 -14.62 -6.81
CA GLU A 171 -19.01 -13.23 -6.43
C GLU A 171 -17.71 -12.46 -6.14
N PHE A 172 -16.71 -13.10 -5.52
CA PHE A 172 -15.39 -12.51 -5.30
C PHE A 172 -14.71 -12.14 -6.63
N ASP A 173 -14.78 -13.01 -7.64
CA ASP A 173 -14.18 -12.77 -8.95
C ASP A 173 -14.96 -11.73 -9.79
N ASP A 174 -16.28 -11.64 -9.60
CA ASP A 174 -17.14 -10.67 -10.29
C ASP A 174 -17.04 -9.25 -9.68
N LYS A 175 -16.68 -9.14 -8.39
CA LYS A 175 -16.46 -7.87 -7.68
C LYS A 175 -14.99 -7.41 -7.82
N PRO A 176 -14.68 -6.12 -7.62
CA PRO A 176 -13.31 -5.60 -7.66
C PRO A 176 -12.53 -5.96 -6.38
N CYS A 177 -12.55 -7.24 -5.99
CA CYS A 177 -11.86 -7.75 -4.82
C CYS A 177 -10.38 -7.93 -5.10
N GLN A 178 -9.56 -7.69 -4.08
CA GLN A 178 -8.11 -7.79 -4.20
C GLN A 178 -7.62 -9.13 -3.64
N PHE A 179 -6.72 -9.76 -4.39
CA PHE A 179 -6.02 -10.97 -3.99
C PHE A 179 -4.50 -10.74 -4.09
N PHE A 180 -3.78 -11.06 -3.03
CA PHE A 180 -2.35 -10.86 -2.90
C PHE A 180 -1.63 -12.20 -2.81
N ALA A 181 -0.94 -12.58 -3.89
CA ALA A 181 -0.15 -13.81 -3.95
C ALA A 181 1.31 -13.53 -3.54
N TYR A 182 1.68 -13.82 -2.28
CA TYR A 182 3.05 -13.61 -1.81
C TYR A 182 3.90 -14.86 -2.01
N LYS A 183 4.84 -14.80 -2.97
CA LYS A 183 5.80 -15.87 -3.28
C LYS A 183 5.13 -17.25 -3.46
N THR A 184 3.95 -17.28 -4.06
CA THR A 184 3.18 -18.49 -4.35
C THR A 184 2.78 -18.53 -5.83
N ASN A 185 2.36 -19.70 -6.30
CA ASN A 185 1.86 -19.90 -7.66
C ASN A 185 0.34 -19.74 -7.79
N PHE A 186 -0.35 -19.29 -6.72
CA PHE A 186 -1.78 -19.00 -6.75
C PHE A 186 -2.06 -17.74 -7.56
N ARG A 187 -3.14 -17.78 -8.33
CA ARG A 187 -3.66 -16.66 -9.11
C ARG A 187 -4.98 -16.14 -8.55
N THR A 188 -5.78 -17.02 -7.96
CA THR A 188 -7.09 -16.69 -7.41
C THR A 188 -7.25 -17.21 -5.98
N LEU A 189 -8.29 -16.73 -5.30
CA LEU A 189 -8.69 -17.27 -3.99
C LEU A 189 -9.21 -18.72 -4.12
N GLU A 190 -9.81 -19.08 -5.25
CA GLU A 190 -10.21 -20.45 -5.56
C GLU A 190 -9.01 -21.41 -5.57
N ASP A 191 -7.85 -21.01 -6.12
CA ASP A 191 -6.64 -21.83 -6.10
C ASP A 191 -6.20 -22.17 -4.66
N VAL A 192 -6.37 -21.22 -3.74
CA VAL A 192 -6.03 -21.40 -2.32
C VAL A 192 -6.94 -22.47 -1.72
N PHE A 193 -8.26 -22.37 -1.91
CA PHE A 193 -9.19 -23.33 -1.33
C PHE A 193 -9.24 -24.68 -2.07
N SER A 194 -8.67 -24.77 -3.26
CA SER A 194 -8.50 -25.99 -4.04
C SER A 194 -7.22 -26.78 -3.69
N MET A 195 -6.43 -26.33 -2.72
CA MET A 195 -5.21 -27.03 -2.31
C MET A 195 -5.45 -28.46 -1.81
N SER A 196 -4.47 -29.33 -2.08
CA SER A 196 -4.39 -30.64 -1.42
C SER A 196 -4.29 -30.50 0.10
N LYS A 197 -4.84 -31.46 0.85
CA LYS A 197 -4.79 -31.49 2.32
C LYS A 197 -3.38 -31.33 2.90
N LYS A 198 -2.36 -31.91 2.23
CA LYS A 198 -0.95 -31.80 2.66
C LYS A 198 -0.39 -30.38 2.53
N ARG A 199 -0.73 -29.67 1.44
CA ARG A 199 -0.29 -28.28 1.21
C ARG A 199 -1.03 -27.30 2.12
N ALA A 200 -2.34 -27.46 2.28
CA ALA A 200 -3.13 -26.67 3.22
C ALA A 200 -2.64 -26.83 4.67
N ALA A 201 -2.16 -28.02 5.04
CA ALA A 201 -1.55 -28.28 6.35
C ALA A 201 -0.06 -27.87 6.46
N LEU A 202 0.49 -27.16 5.46
CA LEU A 202 1.89 -26.69 5.42
C LEU A 202 2.95 -27.82 5.53
N LYS A 203 2.59 -29.06 5.16
CA LYS A 203 3.49 -30.24 5.22
C LYS A 203 4.25 -30.52 3.92
N LYS A 204 3.98 -29.76 2.86
CA LYS A 204 4.61 -29.92 1.54
C LYS A 204 5.31 -28.63 1.12
N ASP A 205 4.52 -27.63 0.75
CA ASP A 205 4.99 -26.34 0.27
C ASP A 205 4.50 -25.24 1.21
N GLN A 206 5.36 -24.27 1.53
CA GLN A 206 4.94 -23.04 2.19
C GLN A 206 4.15 -22.17 1.21
N TRP A 207 3.19 -21.42 1.72
CA TRP A 207 2.39 -20.46 0.94
C TRP A 207 1.93 -19.35 1.87
N TYR A 208 1.76 -18.14 1.33
CA TYR A 208 1.20 -17.02 2.06
C TYR A 208 0.40 -16.14 1.10
N VAL A 209 -0.81 -15.79 1.49
CA VAL A 209 -1.73 -15.00 0.67
C VAL A 209 -2.42 -13.94 1.53
N GLY A 210 -2.89 -12.88 0.89
CA GLY A 210 -3.83 -11.93 1.46
C GLY A 210 -5.03 -11.75 0.54
N TRP A 211 -6.17 -11.32 1.06
CA TRP A 211 -7.31 -10.92 0.23
C TRP A 211 -8.22 -9.94 0.97
N SER A 212 -8.97 -9.14 0.20
CA SER A 212 -10.05 -8.30 0.72
C SER A 212 -11.32 -9.14 0.95
N ASN A 213 -11.92 -9.07 2.12
CA ASN A 213 -13.20 -9.68 2.43
C ASN A 213 -14.35 -8.80 1.92
N CYS A 214 -14.58 -8.83 0.61
CA CYS A 214 -15.51 -7.98 -0.14
C CYS A 214 -16.89 -8.62 -0.41
N VAL A 215 -17.08 -9.90 -0.05
CA VAL A 215 -18.31 -10.66 -0.32
C VAL A 215 -19.24 -10.53 0.89
N ASP A 216 -20.43 -9.96 0.69
CA ASP A 216 -21.29 -9.48 1.79
C ASP A 216 -21.77 -10.62 2.70
N LYS A 217 -22.13 -11.76 2.09
CA LYS A 217 -22.48 -13.00 2.80
C LYS A 217 -21.32 -13.47 3.69
N VAL A 218 -20.10 -13.43 3.17
CA VAL A 218 -18.90 -13.90 3.89
C VAL A 218 -18.54 -12.92 5.01
N GLN A 219 -18.56 -11.61 4.75
CA GLN A 219 -18.41 -10.58 5.78
C GLN A 219 -19.35 -10.81 6.96
N THR A 220 -20.63 -11.02 6.69
CA THR A 220 -21.65 -11.28 7.71
C THR A 220 -21.34 -12.53 8.55
N LEU A 221 -20.81 -13.58 7.92
CA LEU A 221 -20.42 -14.80 8.63
C LEU A 221 -19.15 -14.60 9.48
N LEU A 222 -18.14 -13.92 8.94
CA LEU A 222 -16.89 -13.70 9.63
C LEU A 222 -17.05 -12.72 10.82
N ARG A 223 -17.86 -11.67 10.68
CA ARG A 223 -18.17 -10.68 11.74
C ARG A 223 -18.95 -11.23 12.93
N LYS A 224 -19.37 -12.51 12.90
CA LYS A 224 -19.87 -13.22 14.09
C LYS A 224 -18.76 -13.63 15.06
N HIS A 225 -17.50 -13.58 14.62
CA HIS A 225 -16.36 -14.15 15.35
C HIS A 225 -15.34 -13.11 15.80
N TYR A 226 -15.42 -11.89 15.28
CA TYR A 226 -14.60 -10.77 15.69
C TYR A 226 -15.36 -9.45 15.51
N GLU A 227 -14.90 -8.44 16.23
CA GLU A 227 -15.54 -7.14 16.29
C GLU A 227 -14.52 -6.04 15.94
N ARG A 228 -14.96 -4.78 15.96
CA ARG A 228 -14.04 -3.65 15.97
C ARG A 228 -13.26 -3.66 17.31
N PRO A 229 -11.94 -3.42 17.33
CA PRO A 229 -11.20 -3.38 18.59
C PRO A 229 -11.80 -2.40 19.61
N GLU A 230 -12.00 -2.83 20.85
CA GLU A 230 -12.73 -2.08 21.89
C GLU A 230 -12.08 -0.74 22.27
N PHE A 231 -10.77 -0.61 22.09
CA PHE A 231 -10.03 0.61 22.40
C PHE A 231 -10.21 1.71 21.34
N LEU A 232 -10.78 1.40 20.18
CA LEU A 232 -11.06 2.41 19.16
C LEU A 232 -12.25 3.29 19.60
N PRO A 233 -12.30 4.58 19.21
CA PRO A 233 -13.41 5.50 19.53
C PRO A 233 -14.80 4.95 19.14
N ASP A 234 -15.87 5.28 19.86
CA ASP A 234 -17.21 4.76 19.54
C ASP A 234 -17.79 5.33 18.25
N ASP A 235 -17.39 6.54 17.92
CA ASP A 235 -17.66 7.23 16.66
C ASP A 235 -16.70 6.82 15.55
N SER A 236 -15.76 5.90 15.82
CA SER A 236 -14.86 5.41 14.79
C SER A 236 -15.58 4.46 13.84
N GLU A 237 -15.64 4.84 12.57
CA GLU A 237 -16.11 3.98 11.50
C GLU A 237 -15.03 2.95 11.16
N SER A 238 -15.43 1.68 11.06
CA SER A 238 -14.58 0.67 10.43
C SER A 238 -14.84 0.69 8.94
N SER A 239 -13.79 0.51 8.14
CA SER A 239 -13.97 0.17 6.73
C SER A 239 -14.91 -1.04 6.61
N SER A 240 -15.81 -1.01 5.64
CA SER A 240 -16.63 -2.18 5.31
C SER A 240 -15.76 -3.35 4.81
N LEU A 241 -14.53 -3.08 4.41
CA LEU A 241 -13.60 -4.08 3.93
C LEU A 241 -12.63 -4.49 5.04
N ASP A 242 -12.55 -5.81 5.25
CA ASP A 242 -11.56 -6.44 6.11
C ASP A 242 -10.49 -7.11 5.26
N TRP A 243 -9.24 -7.04 5.69
CA TRP A 243 -8.10 -7.70 5.07
C TRP A 243 -7.76 -8.97 5.83
N ILE A 244 -7.75 -10.09 5.12
CA ILE A 244 -7.38 -11.38 5.70
C ILE A 244 -6.06 -11.81 5.08
N PHE A 245 -5.11 -12.19 5.92
CA PHE A 245 -3.87 -12.83 5.47
C PHE A 245 -3.72 -14.18 6.13
N MET A 246 -3.29 -15.16 5.34
CA MET A 246 -3.18 -16.54 5.79
C MET A 246 -2.01 -17.25 5.11
N GLY A 247 -1.27 -18.04 5.89
CA GLY A 247 -0.23 -18.90 5.33
C GLY A 247 0.79 -19.40 6.34
N GLY A 248 1.85 -20.00 5.83
CA GLY A 248 2.96 -20.53 6.62
C GLY A 248 4.15 -19.58 6.72
N SER A 249 5.23 -20.13 7.24
CA SER A 249 6.46 -19.39 7.54
C SER A 249 7.12 -18.83 6.29
N GLY A 250 7.71 -17.64 6.43
CA GLY A 250 8.50 -17.00 5.38
C GLY A 250 8.24 -15.51 5.26
N THR A 251 8.73 -14.93 4.17
CA THR A 251 8.46 -13.52 3.84
C THR A 251 6.99 -13.36 3.46
N GLY A 252 6.28 -12.46 4.14
CA GLY A 252 4.95 -12.02 3.75
C GLY A 252 5.02 -10.87 2.75
N ALA A 253 4.30 -9.79 3.03
CA ALA A 253 4.39 -8.55 2.26
C ALA A 253 5.82 -7.99 2.28
N MET A 254 6.32 -7.62 1.09
CA MET A 254 7.60 -6.95 0.91
C MET A 254 7.54 -5.51 1.43
N MET A 255 8.67 -4.80 1.46
CA MET A 255 8.68 -3.40 1.90
C MET A 255 7.85 -2.53 0.95
N HIS A 256 6.79 -1.93 1.46
CA HIS A 256 5.86 -1.08 0.73
C HIS A 256 5.18 -0.10 1.68
N ILE A 257 4.40 0.81 1.11
CA ILE A 257 3.50 1.70 1.83
C ILE A 257 2.12 1.57 1.19
N ASP A 258 1.07 1.71 1.99
CA ASP A 258 -0.30 1.55 1.51
C ASP A 258 -0.89 2.89 1.05
N SER A 259 -2.00 2.80 0.32
CA SER A 259 -2.82 3.95 -0.09
C SER A 259 -4.28 3.70 0.26
N VAL A 260 -4.53 3.50 1.55
CA VAL A 260 -5.85 3.18 2.14
C VAL A 260 -6.50 4.37 2.84
N ASN A 261 -5.88 5.56 2.78
CA ASN A 261 -6.32 6.88 3.28
C ASN A 261 -6.52 7.02 4.79
N ARG A 262 -6.75 5.93 5.50
CA ARG A 262 -7.05 5.90 6.93
C ARG A 262 -6.04 5.02 7.66
N PRO A 263 -5.79 5.24 8.96
CA PRO A 263 -4.91 4.37 9.75
C PRO A 263 -5.46 2.94 9.84
N SER A 264 -4.55 1.96 9.98
CA SER A 264 -4.91 0.54 9.97
C SER A 264 -4.66 -0.11 11.31
N TRP A 265 -5.45 -1.13 11.62
CA TRP A 265 -5.15 -2.08 12.67
C TRP A 265 -5.12 -3.49 12.09
N GLN A 266 -4.31 -4.37 12.68
CA GLN A 266 -4.29 -5.78 12.34
C GLN A 266 -4.16 -6.62 13.61
N ALA A 267 -5.05 -7.59 13.76
CA ALA A 267 -5.06 -8.58 14.84
C ALA A 267 -4.38 -9.89 14.39
N MET A 268 -3.59 -10.48 15.29
CA MET A 268 -3.02 -11.81 15.13
C MET A 268 -4.01 -12.88 15.63
N ILE A 269 -4.68 -13.57 14.71
CA ILE A 269 -5.71 -14.56 15.07
C ILE A 269 -5.09 -15.93 15.39
N LYS A 270 -4.10 -16.36 14.59
CA LYS A 270 -3.34 -17.60 14.83
C LYS A 270 -1.90 -17.41 14.41
N GLY A 271 -0.97 -18.08 15.10
CA GLY A 271 0.45 -18.05 14.77
C GLY A 271 1.19 -16.83 15.30
N LYS A 272 2.30 -16.47 14.63
CA LYS A 272 3.17 -15.37 15.03
C LYS A 272 3.70 -14.62 13.80
N LYS A 273 3.75 -13.29 13.88
CA LYS A 273 4.15 -12.42 12.75
C LYS A 273 4.97 -11.23 13.24
N THR A 274 6.03 -10.89 12.52
CA THR A 274 6.77 -9.65 12.73
C THR A 274 6.49 -8.67 11.61
N TRP A 275 6.22 -7.43 11.99
CA TRP A 275 6.25 -6.26 11.12
C TRP A 275 7.61 -5.58 11.26
N TYR A 276 8.24 -5.26 10.14
CA TYR A 276 9.37 -4.33 10.08
C TYR A 276 8.86 -3.00 9.56
N ILE A 277 9.16 -1.92 10.27
CA ILE A 277 8.57 -0.59 10.06
C ILE A 277 9.71 0.41 9.86
N GLU A 278 9.62 1.20 8.78
CA GLU A 278 10.59 2.23 8.41
C GLU A 278 9.89 3.56 8.17
N ALA A 279 10.49 4.62 8.69
CA ALA A 279 10.04 5.98 8.41
C ALA A 279 10.26 6.29 6.92
N PRO A 280 9.43 7.15 6.33
CA PRO A 280 9.57 7.47 4.92
C PRO A 280 10.85 8.29 4.65
N PRO A 281 11.42 8.24 3.43
CA PRO A 281 12.73 8.83 3.13
C PRO A 281 12.87 10.31 3.50
N GLU A 282 11.81 11.10 3.40
CA GLU A 282 11.78 12.51 3.78
C GLU A 282 12.09 12.74 5.27
N CYS A 283 11.85 11.74 6.12
CA CYS A 283 12.08 11.79 7.57
C CYS A 283 13.42 11.18 8.01
N PHE A 284 14.29 10.80 7.06
CA PHE A 284 15.55 10.09 7.34
C PHE A 284 16.46 10.79 8.35
N ASN A 285 16.50 12.13 8.37
CA ASN A 285 17.33 12.91 9.29
C ASN A 285 16.62 13.29 10.59
N SER A 286 15.29 13.18 10.63
CA SER A 286 14.46 13.57 11.78
C SER A 286 14.21 12.38 12.70
N CYS A 287 14.00 11.19 12.14
CA CYS A 287 13.74 9.99 12.91
C CYS A 287 15.03 9.41 13.50
N PRO A 288 15.09 9.15 14.82
CA PRO A 288 16.29 8.63 15.45
C PRO A 288 16.59 7.18 15.03
N THR A 289 15.55 6.37 14.84
CA THR A 289 15.66 4.97 14.39
C THR A 289 15.23 4.84 12.93
N LYS A 290 16.07 4.18 12.13
CA LYS A 290 15.80 3.94 10.69
C LYS A 290 14.85 2.78 10.44
N ARG A 291 14.87 1.76 11.30
CA ARG A 291 14.02 0.57 11.20
C ARG A 291 13.66 0.07 12.59
N MET A 292 12.37 -0.09 12.83
CA MET A 292 11.81 -0.72 14.03
C MET A 292 11.14 -2.05 13.66
N ASN A 293 10.81 -2.85 14.67
CA ASN A 293 9.99 -4.03 14.47
C ASN A 293 8.93 -4.16 15.56
N ALA A 294 7.84 -4.86 15.24
CA ALA A 294 6.80 -5.27 16.17
C ALA A 294 6.48 -6.73 15.92
N THR A 295 6.64 -7.57 16.94
CA THR A 295 6.33 -9.01 16.84
C THR A 295 5.02 -9.29 17.56
N MET A 296 4.02 -9.70 16.78
CA MET A 296 2.68 -10.04 17.23
C MET A 296 2.62 -11.53 17.54
N ASP A 297 2.19 -11.85 18.76
CA ASP A 297 1.75 -13.18 19.16
C ASP A 297 0.22 -13.28 19.01
N GLN A 298 -0.33 -14.50 19.01
CA GLN A 298 -1.77 -14.71 18.95
C GLN A 298 -2.51 -13.90 20.03
N GLY A 299 -3.51 -13.14 19.60
CA GLY A 299 -4.30 -12.25 20.44
C GLY A 299 -3.86 -10.78 20.44
N ASP A 300 -2.71 -10.46 19.86
CA ASP A 300 -2.22 -9.08 19.77
C ASP A 300 -2.85 -8.29 18.64
N ILE A 301 -2.87 -6.96 18.78
CA ILE A 301 -3.21 -6.01 17.70
C ILE A 301 -2.03 -5.07 17.47
N LEU A 302 -1.63 -4.88 16.22
CA LEU A 302 -0.78 -3.78 15.80
C LEU A 302 -1.64 -2.69 15.20
N VAL A 303 -1.52 -1.47 15.71
CA VAL A 303 -2.07 -0.26 15.09
C VAL A 303 -0.92 0.45 14.40
N VAL A 304 -1.07 0.74 13.11
CA VAL A 304 -0.06 1.40 12.29
C VAL A 304 -0.75 2.18 11.17
N ASP A 305 -0.35 3.43 10.96
CA ASP A 305 -0.78 4.21 9.80
C ASP A 305 0.04 3.78 8.58
N THR A 306 -0.47 2.82 7.83
CA THR A 306 0.24 2.23 6.70
C THR A 306 0.36 3.17 5.50
N ASN A 307 -0.31 4.33 5.52
CA ASN A 307 -0.11 5.41 4.54
C ASN A 307 1.13 6.26 4.86
N LYS A 308 1.65 6.19 6.09
CA LYS A 308 2.80 6.97 6.57
C LYS A 308 4.06 6.15 6.74
N TRP A 309 3.91 4.87 7.11
CA TRP A 309 5.02 4.00 7.44
C TRP A 309 5.27 2.94 6.37
N TYR A 310 6.50 2.89 5.85
CA TYR A 310 6.92 1.76 5.05
C TYR A 310 6.98 0.53 5.94
N HIS A 311 6.49 -0.59 5.41
CA HIS A 311 6.43 -1.80 6.19
C HIS A 311 6.60 -3.06 5.34
N SER A 312 7.14 -4.10 5.99
CA SER A 312 7.20 -5.46 5.46
C SER A 312 6.91 -6.45 6.57
N THR A 313 6.61 -7.69 6.21
CA THR A 313 6.18 -8.68 7.19
C THR A 313 6.91 -10.02 7.04
N PHE A 314 7.10 -10.68 8.17
CA PHE A 314 7.68 -12.01 8.25
C PHE A 314 6.81 -12.90 9.13
N ILE A 315 6.53 -14.11 8.64
CA ILE A 315 5.70 -15.09 9.31
C ILE A 315 6.62 -16.10 9.97
N HIS A 316 6.49 -16.18 11.28
CA HIS A 316 7.30 -17.07 12.09
C HIS A 316 6.82 -18.51 11.97
N PRO A 317 7.72 -19.51 11.98
CA PRO A 317 7.34 -20.91 11.92
C PRO A 317 6.59 -21.37 13.18
N GLU A 318 6.80 -20.70 14.31
CA GLU A 318 6.08 -20.95 15.56
C GLU A 318 4.57 -20.74 15.39
N GLY A 319 3.79 -21.73 15.80
CA GLY A 319 2.33 -21.71 15.69
C GLY A 319 1.78 -22.22 14.34
N GLY A 320 2.65 -22.58 13.39
CA GLY A 320 2.25 -23.25 12.14
C GLY A 320 1.53 -22.31 11.17
N LEU A 321 0.21 -22.46 11.04
CA LEU A 321 -0.59 -21.60 10.17
C LEU A 321 -0.78 -20.23 10.84
N ALA A 322 -0.31 -19.17 10.18
CA ALA A 322 -0.55 -17.80 10.59
C ALA A 322 -1.82 -17.27 9.93
N ILE A 323 -2.65 -16.58 10.73
CA ILE A 323 -3.85 -15.88 10.27
C ILE A 323 -3.88 -14.50 10.92
N THR A 324 -4.05 -13.47 10.11
CA THR A 324 -4.29 -12.10 10.60
C THR A 324 -5.52 -11.51 9.95
N ILE A 325 -6.23 -10.69 10.69
CA ILE A 325 -7.36 -9.90 10.19
C ILE A 325 -7.11 -8.46 10.55
N GLY A 326 -7.30 -7.55 9.60
CA GLY A 326 -7.17 -6.12 9.85
C GLY A 326 -8.18 -5.33 9.07
N SER A 327 -8.32 -4.07 9.43
CA SER A 327 -9.16 -3.11 8.74
C SER A 327 -8.63 -1.71 9.02
N GLU A 328 -9.05 -0.76 8.21
CA GLU A 328 -8.87 0.65 8.48
C GLU A 328 -9.91 1.16 9.50
N TYR A 329 -9.57 2.24 10.21
CA TYR A 329 -10.47 2.89 11.16
C TYR A 329 -10.37 4.40 11.07
N ASP A 330 -11.51 5.08 11.28
CA ASP A 330 -11.72 6.49 11.69
C ASP A 330 -13.09 7.05 11.28
#